data_AF-A0A7G9QHL9-F1
#
_entry.id   AF-A0A7G9QHL9-F1
#
_cell.length_a   1.000
_cell.length_b   1.000
_cell.length_c   1.000
_cell.angle_alpha   90.00
_cell.angle_beta   90.00
_cell.angle_gamma   90.00
#
_symmetry.space_group_name_H-M   'P 1'
#
loop_
_entity.id
_entity.type
_entity.pdbx_description
1 polymer ?
#
loop_
_entity_poly.entity_id
_entity_poly.type
_entity_poly.pdbx_seq_one_letter_code
_entity_poly.pdbx_strand_id
1 'polypeptide(L)'
;MQTYGGLATMKRIQFSPGFNGFKAGLYLSGANHGQFNSVWGRRDGTGPGINKFNLKQLMDGKEQQKILSIYISSFLETTINGKTGYKPLFMDARFGRNWLPKKIYMNQFEPARKTVLADFDEDIDVNTATIKGGKITSSGLREWKEQQNKFLWGMQVTKAVYLGWDSLKHQNGFFSLNLAAPLSLSGKMLSFSLAAGKENTDGQAKPTDFTIVLEDGKKHQLSFPLSHCSVLQPQIAKNLGKFNFFNDYANSEAVPDFFYFDVAKLLNAETKFELNNLKEIKFIFNKTRSGDIIVDDLSLIDKP
;
A
#
# COMPACT_ATOMS: atom_id res chain seq x y z
N MET A 1 -21.17 7.82 1.81
CA MET A 1 -20.59 6.58 1.26
C MET A 1 -19.10 6.81 1.03
N GLN A 2 -18.24 5.84 1.33
CA GLN A 2 -16.79 5.96 1.17
C GLN A 2 -16.31 4.84 0.22
N THR A 3 -15.35 5.14 -0.67
CA THR A 3 -14.63 4.06 -1.36
C THR A 3 -13.94 3.20 -0.31
N TYR A 4 -14.02 1.87 -0.45
CA TYR A 4 -13.30 0.94 0.41
C TYR A 4 -13.59 1.18 1.91
N GLY A 5 -14.88 1.34 2.27
CA GLY A 5 -15.29 1.70 3.64
C GLY A 5 -14.77 0.75 4.74
N GLY A 6 -14.44 -0.49 4.40
CA GLY A 6 -13.78 -1.43 5.32
C GLY A 6 -12.40 -0.97 5.80
N LEU A 7 -11.64 -0.21 4.98
CA LEU A 7 -10.31 0.28 5.34
C LEU A 7 -10.34 1.24 6.53
N ALA A 8 -11.33 2.14 6.58
CA ALA A 8 -11.51 3.05 7.71
C ALA A 8 -11.81 2.28 9.01
N THR A 9 -12.54 1.17 8.93
CA THR A 9 -12.79 0.29 10.09
C THR A 9 -11.50 -0.41 10.50
N MET A 10 -10.77 -1.00 9.55
CA MET A 10 -9.49 -1.65 9.81
C MET A 10 -8.49 -0.71 10.49
N LYS A 11 -8.32 0.53 10.00
CA LYS A 11 -7.39 1.51 10.59
C LYS A 11 -7.75 1.91 12.03
N ARG A 12 -9.04 1.90 12.40
CA ARG A 12 -9.49 2.22 13.77
C ARG A 12 -9.32 1.07 14.78
N ILE A 13 -9.17 -0.17 14.31
CA ILE A 13 -8.98 -1.32 15.20
C ILE A 13 -7.62 -1.22 15.88
N GLN A 14 -7.63 -1.22 17.21
CA GLN A 14 -6.46 -1.34 18.06
C GLN A 14 -6.43 -2.73 18.72
N PHE A 15 -5.23 -3.31 18.85
CA PHE A 15 -5.06 -4.59 19.52
C PHE A 15 -4.84 -4.39 21.02
N SER A 16 -5.46 -5.25 21.82
CA SER A 16 -5.19 -5.28 23.26
C SER A 16 -3.74 -5.70 23.54
N PRO A 17 -3.12 -5.21 24.63
CA PRO A 17 -1.79 -5.66 25.02
C PRO A 17 -1.70 -7.18 25.12
N GLY A 18 -0.64 -7.76 24.54
CA GLY A 18 -0.41 -9.22 24.56
C GLY A 18 -1.16 -10.01 23.49
N PHE A 19 -2.13 -9.42 22.79
CA PHE A 19 -2.80 -10.09 21.67
C PHE A 19 -1.81 -10.44 20.57
N ASN A 20 -1.93 -11.65 20.02
CA ASN A 20 -1.15 -12.10 18.88
C ASN A 20 -2.10 -12.47 17.75
N GLY A 21 -2.01 -11.72 16.66
CA GLY A 21 -2.91 -11.87 15.52
C GLY A 21 -2.63 -10.78 14.49
N PHE A 22 -3.61 -10.53 13.63
CA PHE A 22 -3.51 -9.52 12.59
C PHE A 22 -4.90 -9.05 12.19
N LYS A 23 -4.95 -7.93 11.48
CA LYS A 23 -6.11 -7.48 10.72
C LYS A 23 -5.72 -7.43 9.25
N ALA A 24 -6.67 -7.72 8.38
CA ALA A 24 -6.46 -7.75 6.95
C ALA A 24 -7.62 -7.07 6.22
N GLY A 25 -7.30 -6.46 5.09
CA GLY A 25 -8.25 -5.87 4.16
C GLY A 25 -7.83 -6.22 2.73
N LEU A 26 -8.80 -6.20 1.82
CA LEU A 26 -8.55 -6.43 0.41
C LEU A 26 -9.39 -5.47 -0.43
N TYR A 27 -8.72 -4.69 -1.28
CA TYR A 27 -9.38 -3.96 -2.36
C TYR A 27 -9.28 -4.76 -3.66
N LEU A 28 -10.41 -4.86 -4.36
CA LEU A 28 -10.57 -5.66 -5.56
C LEU A 28 -10.95 -4.78 -6.74
N SER A 29 -10.11 -4.74 -7.77
CA SER A 29 -10.44 -4.05 -9.00
C SER A 29 -11.64 -4.70 -9.70
N GLY A 30 -12.64 -3.88 -10.04
CA GLY A 30 -13.85 -4.31 -10.72
C GLY A 30 -14.88 -5.02 -9.83
N ALA A 31 -14.67 -5.13 -8.51
CA ALA A 31 -15.72 -5.61 -7.61
C ALA A 31 -16.78 -4.53 -7.39
N ASN A 32 -18.05 -4.95 -7.28
CA ASN A 32 -19.11 -4.10 -6.73
C ASN A 32 -19.50 -4.58 -5.31
N HIS A 33 -20.45 -3.91 -4.67
CA HIS A 33 -20.93 -4.37 -3.35
C HIS A 33 -21.96 -5.51 -3.44
N GLY A 34 -22.62 -5.69 -4.58
CA GLY A 34 -23.72 -6.65 -4.78
C GLY A 34 -23.31 -8.11 -5.00
N GLN A 35 -22.17 -8.35 -5.64
CA GLN A 35 -21.81 -9.69 -6.12
C GLN A 35 -21.11 -10.58 -5.09
N PHE A 36 -21.02 -10.15 -3.82
CA PHE A 36 -20.55 -11.02 -2.73
C PHE A 36 -21.58 -12.08 -2.32
N ASN A 37 -22.81 -11.98 -2.81
CA ASN A 37 -23.87 -12.98 -2.67
C ASN A 37 -24.56 -13.24 -4.02
N SER A 38 -25.49 -14.18 -4.07
CA SER A 38 -26.22 -14.59 -5.29
C SER A 38 -27.50 -13.80 -5.55
N VAL A 39 -27.91 -12.90 -4.66
CA VAL A 39 -29.22 -12.23 -4.67
C VAL A 39 -29.14 -10.80 -5.22
N TRP A 40 -28.18 -9.99 -4.75
CA TRP A 40 -28.14 -8.54 -5.11
C TRP A 40 -27.63 -8.30 -6.54
N GLY A 41 -26.64 -9.08 -6.97
CA GLY A 41 -26.16 -9.06 -8.35
C GLY A 41 -25.40 -7.80 -8.76
N ARG A 42 -25.53 -7.40 -10.04
CA ARG A 42 -24.68 -6.37 -10.67
C ARG A 42 -25.14 -4.94 -10.43
N ARG A 43 -26.37 -4.74 -9.94
CA ARG A 43 -27.04 -3.44 -9.93
C ARG A 43 -27.40 -3.03 -8.51
N ASP A 44 -27.11 -1.78 -8.20
CA ASP A 44 -27.30 -1.21 -6.86
C ASP A 44 -28.67 -0.52 -6.72
N GLY A 45 -29.57 -0.75 -7.67
CA GLY A 45 -30.91 -0.18 -7.68
C GLY A 45 -31.76 -0.64 -8.87
N THR A 46 -33.07 -0.49 -8.71
CA THR A 46 -34.10 -0.84 -9.70
C THR A 46 -34.70 0.45 -10.28
N GLY A 47 -34.32 0.83 -11.50
CA GLY A 47 -34.85 2.03 -12.16
C GLY A 47 -33.95 2.53 -13.30
N PRO A 48 -34.39 3.50 -14.12
CA PRO A 48 -33.66 3.94 -15.30
C PRO A 48 -32.30 4.61 -14.96
N GLY A 49 -32.13 5.13 -13.75
CA GLY A 49 -30.88 5.74 -13.29
C GLY A 49 -29.67 4.80 -13.35
N ILE A 50 -29.86 3.49 -13.09
CA ILE A 50 -28.77 2.50 -13.17
C ILE A 50 -28.19 2.38 -14.57
N ASN A 51 -28.98 2.71 -15.61
CA ASN A 51 -28.57 2.58 -17.00
C ASN A 51 -27.52 3.60 -17.41
N LYS A 52 -27.26 4.63 -16.59
CA LYS A 52 -26.16 5.59 -16.78
C LYS A 52 -24.79 4.99 -16.44
N PHE A 53 -24.74 3.97 -15.58
CA PHE A 53 -23.50 3.35 -15.11
C PHE A 53 -22.97 2.29 -16.07
N ASN A 54 -21.64 2.23 -16.18
CA ASN A 54 -20.92 1.27 -16.99
C ASN A 54 -20.69 -0.04 -16.22
N LEU A 55 -21.63 -0.97 -16.35
CA LEU A 55 -21.53 -2.28 -15.69
C LEU A 55 -20.55 -3.24 -16.39
N LYS A 56 -19.95 -2.90 -17.54
CA LYS A 56 -19.05 -3.80 -18.29
C LYS A 56 -17.73 -4.03 -17.54
N GLN A 57 -17.30 -3.07 -16.71
CA GLN A 57 -16.04 -3.15 -15.97
C GLN A 57 -16.14 -4.00 -14.71
N LEU A 58 -17.35 -4.38 -14.31
CA LEU A 58 -17.55 -5.24 -13.15
C LEU A 58 -17.06 -6.66 -13.45
N MET A 59 -16.29 -7.21 -12.52
CA MET A 59 -15.85 -8.59 -12.52
C MET A 59 -17.05 -9.55 -12.55
N ASP A 60 -16.79 -10.82 -12.88
CA ASP A 60 -17.83 -11.83 -12.83
C ASP A 60 -18.26 -12.12 -11.38
N GLY A 61 -19.55 -12.41 -11.19
CA GLY A 61 -20.11 -12.69 -9.86
C GLY A 61 -19.51 -13.93 -9.21
N LYS A 62 -19.28 -15.00 -9.99
CA LYS A 62 -18.67 -16.23 -9.48
C LYS A 62 -17.21 -16.02 -9.12
N GLU A 63 -16.48 -15.21 -9.91
CA GLU A 63 -15.12 -14.80 -9.56
C GLU A 63 -15.09 -14.05 -8.22
N GLN A 64 -15.99 -13.07 -8.01
CA GLN A 64 -16.06 -12.29 -6.78
C GLN A 64 -16.40 -13.16 -5.56
N GLN A 65 -17.37 -14.08 -5.69
CA GLN A 65 -17.73 -15.04 -4.64
C GLN A 65 -16.58 -16.02 -4.35
N LYS A 66 -15.84 -16.46 -5.38
CA LYS A 66 -14.67 -17.33 -5.21
C LYS A 66 -13.56 -16.63 -4.42
N ILE A 67 -13.26 -15.37 -4.75
CA ILE A 67 -12.29 -14.56 -3.99
C ILE A 67 -12.73 -14.46 -2.53
N LEU A 68 -14.00 -14.11 -2.29
CA LEU A 68 -14.54 -14.00 -0.93
C LEU A 68 -14.38 -15.31 -0.14
N SER A 69 -14.77 -16.43 -0.73
CA SER A 69 -14.67 -17.76 -0.11
C SER A 69 -13.22 -18.09 0.29
N ILE A 70 -12.26 -17.87 -0.61
CA ILE A 70 -10.83 -18.12 -0.35
C ILE A 70 -10.32 -17.25 0.80
N TYR A 71 -10.60 -15.95 0.79
CA TYR A 71 -10.08 -15.04 1.83
C TYR A 71 -10.74 -15.28 3.19
N ILE A 72 -12.06 -15.49 3.24
CA ILE A 72 -12.76 -15.79 4.50
C ILE A 72 -12.31 -17.14 5.06
N SER A 73 -12.30 -18.21 4.27
CA SER A 73 -11.86 -19.53 4.74
C SER A 73 -10.40 -19.49 5.22
N SER A 74 -9.50 -18.86 4.47
CA SER A 74 -8.10 -18.68 4.88
C SER A 74 -7.99 -17.91 6.20
N PHE A 75 -8.86 -16.92 6.43
CA PHE A 75 -8.82 -16.10 7.65
C PHE A 75 -9.29 -16.92 8.85
N LEU A 76 -10.39 -17.66 8.70
CA LEU A 76 -10.92 -18.56 9.73
C LEU A 76 -9.92 -19.68 10.04
N GLU A 77 -9.33 -20.33 9.03
CA GLU A 77 -8.30 -21.36 9.23
C GLU A 77 -7.07 -20.81 9.95
N THR A 78 -6.63 -19.59 9.60
CA THR A 78 -5.47 -18.96 10.25
C THR A 78 -5.76 -18.59 11.70
N THR A 79 -6.94 -18.02 11.97
CA THR A 79 -7.26 -17.40 13.28
C THR A 79 -7.92 -18.34 14.27
N ILE A 80 -8.72 -19.30 13.80
CA ILE A 80 -9.43 -20.26 14.65
C ILE A 80 -8.66 -21.58 14.74
N ASN A 81 -8.16 -22.10 13.62
CA ASN A 81 -7.51 -23.41 13.55
C ASN A 81 -5.97 -23.35 13.60
N GLY A 82 -5.39 -22.15 13.74
CA GLY A 82 -3.94 -21.96 13.83
C GLY A 82 -3.15 -22.34 12.57
N LYS A 83 -3.80 -22.43 11.40
CA LYS A 83 -3.16 -22.79 10.13
C LYS A 83 -2.42 -21.60 9.54
N THR A 84 -1.24 -21.28 10.09
CA THR A 84 -0.44 -20.10 9.70
C THR A 84 0.06 -20.12 8.26
N GLY A 85 0.03 -21.27 7.57
CA GLY A 85 0.40 -21.39 6.15
C GLY A 85 -0.43 -20.53 5.19
N TYR A 86 -1.63 -20.10 5.60
CA TYR A 86 -2.47 -19.18 4.82
C TYR A 86 -2.14 -17.70 5.04
N LYS A 87 -1.41 -17.36 6.11
CA LYS A 87 -1.11 -15.96 6.49
C LYS A 87 -0.44 -15.15 5.36
N PRO A 88 0.49 -15.70 4.56
CA PRO A 88 1.10 -14.96 3.45
C PRO A 88 0.09 -14.46 2.40
N LEU A 89 -1.08 -15.09 2.26
CA LEU A 89 -2.14 -14.65 1.34
C LEU A 89 -2.65 -13.23 1.65
N PHE A 90 -2.69 -12.87 2.94
CA PHE A 90 -3.16 -11.55 3.37
C PHE A 90 -2.14 -10.45 3.13
N MET A 91 -0.86 -10.81 3.11
CA MET A 91 0.23 -9.89 2.77
C MET A 91 0.34 -9.71 1.26
N ASP A 92 0.13 -10.78 0.49
CA ASP A 92 0.32 -10.76 -0.95
C ASP A 92 -0.56 -11.82 -1.64
N ALA A 93 -1.52 -11.35 -2.44
CA ALA A 93 -2.43 -12.20 -3.21
C ALA A 93 -1.71 -13.19 -4.15
N ARG A 94 -0.45 -12.94 -4.55
CA ARG A 94 0.34 -13.82 -5.44
C ARG A 94 0.62 -15.18 -4.81
N PHE A 95 0.58 -15.31 -3.49
CA PHE A 95 0.64 -16.62 -2.81
C PHE A 95 -0.56 -17.50 -3.17
N GLY A 96 -1.73 -16.89 -3.37
CA GLY A 96 -2.97 -17.57 -3.76
C GLY A 96 -3.21 -17.64 -5.27
N ARG A 97 -2.22 -17.34 -6.12
CA ARG A 97 -2.42 -17.18 -7.58
C ARG A 97 -3.07 -18.36 -8.30
N ASN A 98 -2.91 -19.56 -7.76
CA ASN A 98 -3.52 -20.78 -8.33
C ASN A 98 -4.98 -20.97 -7.87
N TRP A 99 -5.39 -20.31 -6.79
CA TRP A 99 -6.74 -20.34 -6.25
C TRP A 99 -7.57 -19.15 -6.73
N LEU A 100 -6.92 -17.98 -6.85
CA LEU A 100 -7.53 -16.70 -7.17
C LEU A 100 -7.66 -16.48 -8.70
N PRO A 101 -8.74 -15.83 -9.17
CA PRO A 101 -8.83 -15.38 -10.55
C PRO A 101 -7.79 -14.28 -10.84
N LYS A 102 -7.39 -14.15 -12.10
CA LYS A 102 -6.42 -13.12 -12.55
C LYS A 102 -7.09 -11.73 -12.51
N LYS A 103 -6.86 -11.00 -11.42
CA LYS A 103 -7.36 -9.64 -11.17
C LYS A 103 -6.27 -8.81 -10.46
N ILE A 104 -6.53 -7.53 -10.29
CA ILE A 104 -5.70 -6.64 -9.47
C ILE A 104 -6.24 -6.66 -8.04
N TYR A 105 -5.35 -6.97 -7.11
CA TYR A 105 -5.58 -7.06 -5.67
C TYR A 105 -4.68 -6.03 -5.01
N MET A 106 -5.22 -5.29 -4.04
CA MET A 106 -4.44 -4.39 -3.19
C MET A 106 -4.66 -4.83 -1.75
N ASN A 107 -3.62 -5.45 -1.20
CA ASN A 107 -3.63 -6.11 0.09
C ASN A 107 -3.37 -5.08 1.19
N GLN A 108 -4.12 -5.21 2.28
CA GLN A 108 -3.89 -4.45 3.51
C GLN A 108 -3.64 -5.47 4.61
N PHE A 109 -2.50 -5.39 5.28
CA PHE A 109 -2.19 -6.33 6.36
C PHE A 109 -1.42 -5.63 7.47
N GLU A 110 -1.91 -5.80 8.68
CA GLU A 110 -1.30 -5.22 9.88
C GLU A 110 -1.27 -6.28 11.00
N PRO A 111 -0.06 -6.75 11.38
CA PRO A 111 0.08 -7.65 12.52
C PRO A 111 -0.09 -6.88 13.84
N ALA A 112 -0.48 -7.60 14.89
CA ALA A 112 -0.62 -7.02 16.23
C ALA A 112 0.71 -6.52 16.81
N ARG A 113 1.83 -7.14 16.40
CA ARG A 113 3.18 -6.75 16.79
C ARG A 113 3.89 -6.11 15.61
N LYS A 114 4.11 -4.80 15.70
CA LYS A 114 4.90 -4.01 14.75
C LYS A 114 5.64 -2.89 15.47
N THR A 115 6.77 -2.47 14.92
CA THR A 115 7.44 -1.22 15.29
C THR A 115 7.07 -0.19 14.24
N VAL A 116 6.26 0.81 14.61
CA VAL A 116 5.92 1.92 13.71
C VAL A 116 7.12 2.87 13.64
N LEU A 117 7.54 3.21 12.42
CA LEU A 117 8.63 4.13 12.16
C LEU A 117 8.10 5.52 11.77
N ALA A 118 7.16 5.56 10.83
CA ALA A 118 6.43 6.76 10.43
C ALA A 118 5.06 6.37 9.86
N ASP A 119 3.99 6.79 10.52
CA ASP A 119 2.60 6.73 10.04
C ASP A 119 2.00 8.11 9.75
N PHE A 120 2.75 9.19 10.02
CA PHE A 120 2.42 10.58 9.67
C PHE A 120 1.15 11.11 10.35
N ASP A 121 0.63 10.41 11.35
CA ASP A 121 -0.56 10.81 12.11
C ASP A 121 -0.19 11.61 13.37
N GLU A 122 1.09 11.68 13.75
CA GLU A 122 1.58 12.31 14.98
C GLU A 122 1.37 13.83 15.02
N ASP A 123 1.59 14.53 13.92
CA ASP A 123 1.48 15.99 13.82
C ASP A 123 1.28 16.48 12.36
N ILE A 124 1.86 17.63 12.00
CA ILE A 124 1.78 18.24 10.64
C ILE A 124 3.18 18.68 10.14
N ASP A 125 4.20 18.58 10.99
CA ASP A 125 5.57 18.92 10.64
C ASP A 125 6.17 17.76 9.86
N VAL A 126 6.29 17.95 8.55
CA VAL A 126 6.83 16.95 7.62
C VAL A 126 8.25 16.45 7.94
N ASN A 127 8.97 17.11 8.85
CA ASN A 127 10.32 16.73 9.29
C ASN A 127 10.33 15.79 10.50
N THR A 128 9.19 15.54 11.15
CA THR A 128 9.06 14.61 12.28
C THR A 128 8.76 13.21 11.80
N ALA A 129 8.82 12.24 12.70
CA ALA A 129 8.39 10.87 12.45
C ALA A 129 7.79 10.30 13.73
N THR A 130 6.87 9.35 13.58
CA THR A 130 6.19 8.69 14.70
C THR A 130 7.15 8.03 15.67
N ILE A 131 8.26 7.45 15.17
CA ILE A 131 9.29 6.90 16.04
C ILE A 131 10.02 7.98 16.81
N LYS A 132 10.14 7.79 18.13
CA LYS A 132 10.75 8.77 19.03
C LYS A 132 12.13 9.23 18.55
N GLY A 133 12.24 10.52 18.28
CA GLY A 133 13.48 11.17 17.84
C GLY A 133 13.86 10.90 16.38
N GLY A 134 13.02 10.19 15.62
CA GLY A 134 13.15 10.09 14.18
C GLY A 134 13.05 11.45 13.52
N LYS A 135 13.80 11.65 12.44
CA LYS A 135 13.78 12.88 11.65
C LYS A 135 13.69 12.57 10.18
N ILE A 136 12.80 13.26 9.49
CA ILE A 136 12.65 13.17 8.06
C ILE A 136 13.38 14.32 7.40
N THR A 137 14.10 14.01 6.32
CA THR A 137 14.71 15.01 5.45
C THR A 137 14.42 14.67 4.00
N SER A 138 14.36 15.69 3.15
CA SER A 138 14.14 15.52 1.72
C SER A 138 14.94 16.55 0.93
N SER A 139 15.16 16.26 -0.35
CA SER A 139 15.67 17.25 -1.31
C SER A 139 15.23 16.87 -2.71
N GLY A 140 15.17 17.83 -3.63
CA GLY A 140 14.86 17.59 -5.04
C GLY A 140 13.43 17.12 -5.34
N LEU A 141 12.50 17.31 -4.40
CA LEU A 141 11.08 17.00 -4.59
C LEU A 141 10.32 18.21 -5.10
N ARG A 142 9.42 17.97 -6.06
CA ARG A 142 8.42 18.94 -6.52
C ARG A 142 7.30 19.10 -5.49
N GLU A 143 6.91 18.01 -4.84
CA GLU A 143 5.89 17.99 -3.80
C GLU A 143 6.38 17.16 -2.60
N TRP A 144 6.21 17.73 -1.41
CA TRP A 144 6.41 17.08 -0.12
C TRP A 144 5.44 17.68 0.88
N LYS A 145 4.44 16.89 1.29
CA LYS A 145 3.41 17.33 2.25
C LYS A 145 2.74 16.13 2.92
N GLU A 146 2.20 16.35 4.10
CA GLU A 146 1.35 15.37 4.79
C GLU A 146 -0.11 15.80 4.70
N GLN A 147 -0.99 14.87 4.31
CA GLN A 147 -2.44 15.11 4.27
C GLN A 147 -3.21 13.79 4.29
N GLN A 148 -4.51 13.87 4.58
CA GLN A 148 -5.41 12.73 4.43
C GLN A 148 -5.58 12.35 2.97
N ASN A 149 -5.54 11.04 2.68
CA ASN A 149 -5.75 10.56 1.34
C ASN A 149 -7.21 10.71 0.90
N LYS A 150 -7.44 11.34 -0.25
CA LYS A 150 -8.78 11.56 -0.80
C LYS A 150 -9.12 10.45 -1.81
N PHE A 151 -10.06 9.60 -1.45
CA PHE A 151 -10.64 8.64 -2.38
C PHE A 151 -11.69 9.30 -3.29
N LEU A 152 -12.22 8.54 -4.25
CA LEU A 152 -13.33 9.02 -5.07
C LEU A 152 -14.52 9.45 -4.23
N TRP A 153 -14.83 8.67 -3.20
CA TRP A 153 -15.86 8.98 -2.22
C TRP A 153 -15.25 8.96 -0.81
N GLY A 154 -15.30 10.10 -0.13
CA GLY A 154 -14.79 10.27 1.23
C GLY A 154 -13.26 10.37 1.32
N MET A 155 -12.77 10.47 2.55
CA MET A 155 -11.35 10.62 2.89
C MET A 155 -10.91 9.43 3.72
N GLN A 156 -9.65 9.02 3.57
CA GLN A 156 -8.99 8.10 4.46
C GLN A 156 -8.90 8.72 5.87
N VAL A 157 -8.95 7.87 6.89
CA VAL A 157 -8.95 8.32 8.29
C VAL A 157 -7.57 8.72 8.78
N THR A 158 -6.52 8.13 8.20
CA THR A 158 -5.10 8.44 8.47
C THR A 158 -4.57 9.44 7.45
N LYS A 159 -3.52 10.16 7.84
CA LYS A 159 -2.68 10.93 6.94
C LYS A 159 -1.66 10.02 6.27
N ALA A 160 -0.99 10.60 5.29
CA ALA A 160 0.11 9.99 4.55
C ALA A 160 0.99 11.11 3.99
N VAL A 161 2.24 10.79 3.66
CA VAL A 161 3.13 11.72 2.98
C VAL A 161 2.97 11.59 1.46
N TYR A 162 2.81 12.74 0.80
CA TYR A 162 2.75 12.88 -0.65
C TYR A 162 4.12 13.32 -1.14
N LEU A 163 4.70 12.53 -2.04
CA LEU A 163 6.02 12.75 -2.60
C LEU A 163 5.91 12.81 -4.13
N GLY A 164 6.24 13.98 -4.69
CA GLY A 164 6.26 14.21 -6.13
C GLY A 164 7.63 14.63 -6.60
N TRP A 165 8.08 14.10 -7.75
CA TRP A 165 9.39 14.45 -8.34
C TRP A 165 9.32 14.59 -9.86
N ASP A 166 10.28 15.33 -10.40
CA ASP A 166 10.51 15.50 -11.83
C ASP A 166 12.01 15.71 -12.09
N SER A 167 12.68 14.67 -12.57
CA SER A 167 14.15 14.67 -12.75
C SER A 167 14.62 15.47 -13.98
N LEU A 168 13.72 16.05 -14.77
CA LEU A 168 14.12 16.96 -15.86
C LEU A 168 14.47 18.35 -15.37
N LYS A 169 13.81 18.77 -14.29
CA LYS A 169 13.90 20.14 -13.78
C LYS A 169 14.81 20.23 -12.56
N HIS A 170 15.12 19.08 -11.94
CA HIS A 170 15.82 18.98 -10.67
C HIS A 170 16.79 17.77 -10.64
N GLN A 171 17.75 17.79 -9.71
CA GLN A 171 18.50 16.57 -9.33
C GLN A 171 17.54 15.48 -8.82
N ASN A 172 17.96 14.21 -8.87
CA ASN A 172 17.15 13.10 -8.35
C ASN A 172 16.71 13.39 -6.91
N GLY A 173 15.40 13.45 -6.69
CA GLY A 173 14.85 13.72 -5.38
C GLY A 173 15.05 12.56 -4.41
N PHE A 174 15.05 12.84 -3.12
CA PHE A 174 15.01 11.81 -2.09
C PHE A 174 14.09 12.18 -0.94
N PHE A 175 13.63 11.15 -0.24
CA PHE A 175 12.96 11.20 1.05
C PHE A 175 13.70 10.27 2.01
N SER A 176 14.08 10.73 3.19
CA SER A 176 14.90 9.97 4.13
C SER A 176 14.41 10.06 5.56
N LEU A 177 14.18 8.91 6.18
CA LEU A 177 13.95 8.76 7.61
C LEU A 177 15.26 8.39 8.31
N ASN A 178 15.71 9.28 9.19
CA ASN A 178 16.86 9.08 10.08
C ASN A 178 16.37 8.66 11.47
N LEU A 179 16.92 7.56 11.99
CA LEU A 179 16.54 7.02 13.29
C LEU A 179 17.42 7.60 14.41
N ALA A 180 16.84 8.01 15.54
CA ALA A 180 17.61 8.49 16.70
C ALA A 180 18.52 7.40 17.29
N ALA A 181 18.02 6.17 17.37
CA ALA A 181 18.77 4.99 17.80
C ALA A 181 18.69 3.91 16.70
N PRO A 182 19.75 3.11 16.52
CA PRO A 182 19.73 2.05 15.54
C PRO A 182 18.70 0.97 15.91
N LEU A 183 18.11 0.33 14.89
CA LEU A 183 17.14 -0.75 15.05
C LEU A 183 17.64 -2.06 14.42
N SER A 184 17.16 -3.18 14.95
CA SER A 184 17.41 -4.50 14.37
C SER A 184 16.33 -4.89 13.38
N LEU A 185 16.77 -5.32 12.20
CA LEU A 185 15.99 -5.97 11.14
C LEU A 185 16.03 -7.50 11.25
N SER A 186 16.79 -8.07 12.20
CA SER A 186 16.89 -9.53 12.37
C SER A 186 15.53 -10.12 12.76
N GLY A 187 15.08 -11.13 12.01
CA GLY A 187 13.76 -11.73 12.20
C GLY A 187 12.58 -10.85 11.80
N LYS A 188 12.84 -9.68 11.19
CA LYS A 188 11.82 -8.71 10.78
C LYS A 188 11.82 -8.50 9.27
N MET A 189 10.77 -7.83 8.80
CA MET A 189 10.64 -7.30 7.45
C MET A 189 10.42 -5.78 7.55
N LEU A 190 11.01 -5.05 6.60
CA LEU A 190 10.65 -3.66 6.37
C LEU A 190 9.32 -3.63 5.62
N SER A 191 8.36 -2.85 6.10
CA SER A 191 7.06 -2.68 5.45
C SER A 191 6.65 -1.23 5.34
N PHE A 192 5.93 -0.91 4.27
CA PHE A 192 5.30 0.39 4.05
C PHE A 192 4.17 0.25 3.04
N SER A 193 3.19 1.13 3.14
CA SER A 193 2.08 1.26 2.21
C SER A 193 2.42 2.29 1.13
N LEU A 194 2.12 1.97 -0.12
CA LEU A 194 2.24 2.89 -1.25
C LEU A 194 0.96 2.97 -2.05
N ALA A 195 0.63 4.16 -2.53
CA ALA A 195 -0.32 4.35 -3.62
C ALA A 195 0.30 5.24 -4.70
N ALA A 196 -0.01 4.97 -5.97
CA ALA A 196 0.32 5.90 -7.04
C ALA A 196 -0.52 7.18 -6.94
N GLY A 197 0.13 8.32 -6.99
CA GLY A 197 -0.50 9.63 -7.16
C GLY A 197 -1.10 9.81 -8.56
N LYS A 198 -1.66 10.99 -8.85
CA LYS A 198 -2.15 11.30 -10.19
C LYS A 198 -0.95 11.45 -11.12
N GLU A 199 -1.01 10.78 -12.27
CA GLU A 199 0.11 10.76 -13.21
C GLU A 199 0.52 12.13 -13.74
N ASN A 200 1.81 12.20 -14.07
CA ASN A 200 2.44 13.24 -14.86
C ASN A 200 1.83 13.37 -16.26
N THR A 201 2.03 14.53 -16.85
CA THR A 201 1.54 15.09 -18.12
C THR A 201 1.60 14.23 -19.39
N ASP A 202 2.11 13.00 -19.35
CA ASP A 202 2.44 12.18 -20.53
C ASP A 202 1.36 11.13 -20.90
N GLY A 203 0.23 11.08 -20.19
CA GLY A 203 -1.00 10.41 -20.65
C GLY A 203 -1.00 8.88 -20.74
N GLN A 204 0.01 8.18 -20.20
CA GLN A 204 0.02 6.71 -20.11
C GLN A 204 0.48 6.21 -18.75
N ALA A 205 -0.41 5.48 -18.07
CA ALA A 205 -0.23 4.76 -16.80
C ALA A 205 1.03 3.87 -16.80
N LYS A 206 2.16 4.38 -16.33
CA LYS A 206 3.41 3.62 -16.18
C LYS A 206 3.64 3.23 -14.72
N PRO A 207 4.05 1.98 -14.44
CA PRO A 207 4.47 1.60 -13.11
C PRO A 207 5.63 2.48 -12.62
N THR A 208 5.54 2.89 -11.37
CA THR A 208 6.54 3.73 -10.72
C THR A 208 7.55 2.87 -9.97
N ASP A 209 8.83 3.20 -10.11
CA ASP A 209 9.95 2.53 -9.43
C ASP A 209 10.93 3.59 -8.90
N PHE A 210 11.65 3.22 -7.85
CA PHE A 210 12.66 4.04 -7.19
C PHE A 210 13.60 3.14 -6.38
N THR A 211 14.75 3.67 -5.98
CA THR A 211 15.71 2.91 -5.18
C THR A 211 15.43 3.11 -3.70
N ILE A 212 15.33 2.02 -2.93
CA ILE A 212 15.38 2.05 -1.48
C ILE A 212 16.83 1.82 -1.04
N VAL A 213 17.31 2.67 -0.14
CA VAL A 213 18.64 2.61 0.45
C VAL A 213 18.50 2.51 1.96
N LEU A 214 19.13 1.49 2.53
CA LEU A 214 19.25 1.30 3.98
C LEU A 214 20.69 1.59 4.37
N GLU A 215 20.89 2.43 5.38
CA GLU A 215 22.22 2.71 5.95
C GLU A 215 22.29 2.21 7.38
N ASP A 216 23.38 1.55 7.74
CA ASP A 216 23.64 1.11 9.11
C ASP A 216 24.41 2.17 9.93
N GLY A 217 24.55 1.95 11.24
CA GLY A 217 25.30 2.84 12.12
C GLY A 217 26.80 2.98 11.79
N LYS A 218 27.34 2.12 10.91
CA LYS A 218 28.72 2.18 10.38
C LYS A 218 28.79 2.82 9.00
N LYS A 219 27.68 3.38 8.50
CA LYS A 219 27.54 3.99 7.17
C LYS A 219 27.70 3.00 6.00
N HIS A 220 27.60 1.71 6.24
CA HIS A 220 27.46 0.76 5.15
C HIS A 220 26.04 0.84 4.60
N GLN A 221 25.92 0.76 3.27
CA GLN A 221 24.64 0.89 2.59
C GLN A 221 24.24 -0.41 1.91
N LEU A 222 22.94 -0.67 1.89
CA LEU A 222 22.30 -1.69 1.07
C LEU A 222 21.23 -1.01 0.21
N SER A 223 21.32 -1.18 -1.11
CA SER A 223 20.45 -0.50 -2.07
C SER A 223 19.75 -1.51 -2.97
N PHE A 224 18.43 -1.36 -3.16
CA PHE A 224 17.63 -2.22 -4.02
C PHE A 224 16.42 -1.47 -4.58
N PRO A 225 15.90 -1.83 -5.77
CA PRO A 225 14.73 -1.16 -6.33
C PRO A 225 13.43 -1.63 -5.67
N LEU A 226 12.38 -0.80 -5.68
CA LEU A 226 11.03 -1.18 -5.23
C LEU A 226 10.54 -2.41 -6.01
N SER A 227 10.83 -2.45 -7.31
CA SER A 227 10.51 -3.56 -8.22
C SER A 227 11.08 -4.92 -7.81
N HIS A 228 12.00 -4.99 -6.84
CA HIS A 228 12.45 -6.26 -6.26
C HIS A 228 11.33 -6.99 -5.50
N CYS A 229 10.36 -6.26 -4.93
CA CYS A 229 9.18 -6.86 -4.28
C CYS A 229 8.01 -6.97 -5.26
N SER A 230 7.58 -5.84 -5.81
CA SER A 230 6.47 -5.72 -6.76
C SER A 230 6.54 -4.38 -7.47
N VAL A 231 5.77 -4.22 -8.54
CA VAL A 231 5.59 -2.92 -9.20
C VAL A 231 4.52 -2.11 -8.47
N LEU A 232 4.72 -0.80 -8.33
CA LEU A 232 3.66 0.09 -7.84
C LEU A 232 2.55 0.18 -8.89
N GLN A 233 1.37 -0.30 -8.54
CA GLN A 233 0.21 -0.28 -9.42
C GLN A 233 -0.19 1.18 -9.71
N PRO A 234 -0.31 1.57 -11.00
CA PRO A 234 -0.91 2.85 -11.35
C PRO A 234 -2.35 2.94 -10.83
N GLN A 235 -2.89 4.15 -10.73
CA GLN A 235 -4.27 4.32 -10.33
C GLN A 235 -5.21 3.60 -11.29
N ILE A 236 -6.14 2.83 -10.74
CA ILE A 236 -7.06 2.00 -11.53
C ILE A 236 -8.16 2.89 -12.10
N ALA A 237 -8.29 2.90 -13.43
CA ALA A 237 -9.38 3.60 -14.10
C ALA A 237 -10.73 2.91 -13.83
N LYS A 238 -11.69 3.66 -13.29
CA LYS A 238 -13.03 3.18 -12.89
C LYS A 238 -14.11 3.35 -13.95
N ASN A 239 -13.97 4.34 -14.83
CA ASN A 239 -14.91 4.73 -15.91
C ASN A 239 -16.39 4.45 -15.58
N LEU A 240 -16.88 5.08 -14.51
CA LEU A 240 -18.16 4.70 -13.88
C LEU A 240 -19.37 5.01 -14.77
N GLY A 241 -19.32 6.07 -15.57
CA GLY A 241 -20.37 6.44 -16.52
C GLY A 241 -20.21 5.75 -17.88
N LYS A 242 -21.34 5.45 -18.55
CA LYS A 242 -21.31 4.97 -19.95
C LYS A 242 -20.88 6.05 -20.95
N PHE A 243 -21.16 7.31 -20.64
CA PHE A 243 -20.82 8.45 -21.47
C PHE A 243 -20.03 9.45 -20.63
N ASN A 244 -19.00 10.06 -21.21
CA ASN A 244 -18.16 11.05 -20.52
C ASN A 244 -18.98 12.24 -19.96
N PHE A 245 -20.07 12.60 -20.63
CA PHE A 245 -20.98 13.67 -20.20
C PHE A 245 -21.74 13.36 -18.91
N PHE A 246 -21.90 12.09 -18.52
CA PHE A 246 -22.54 11.69 -17.26
C PHE A 246 -21.53 11.35 -16.16
N ASN A 247 -20.25 11.66 -16.35
CA ASN A 247 -19.20 11.25 -15.45
C ASN A 247 -18.75 12.42 -14.57
N ASP A 248 -19.50 12.65 -13.49
CA ASP A 248 -19.19 13.69 -12.49
C ASP A 248 -18.04 13.29 -11.55
N TYR A 249 -17.45 12.11 -11.75
CA TYR A 249 -16.51 11.46 -10.85
C TYR A 249 -15.09 11.44 -11.43
N ALA A 250 -14.09 11.56 -10.57
CA ALA A 250 -12.71 11.29 -10.97
C ALA A 250 -12.58 9.86 -11.52
N ASN A 251 -11.81 9.71 -12.59
CA ASN A 251 -11.71 8.45 -13.31
C ASN A 251 -10.85 7.40 -12.61
N SER A 252 -10.07 7.78 -11.59
CA SER A 252 -9.17 6.89 -10.88
C SER A 252 -8.99 7.37 -9.44
N GLU A 253 -8.46 6.52 -8.57
CA GLU A 253 -8.14 6.89 -7.20
C GLU A 253 -6.85 6.21 -6.73
N ALA A 254 -6.18 6.84 -5.76
CA ALA A 254 -4.97 6.31 -5.16
C ALA A 254 -5.34 5.34 -4.04
N VAL A 255 -5.45 4.05 -4.37
CA VAL A 255 -5.68 2.99 -3.38
C VAL A 255 -4.33 2.45 -2.91
N PRO A 256 -4.08 2.39 -1.59
CA PRO A 256 -2.83 1.87 -1.05
C PRO A 256 -2.69 0.37 -1.26
N ASP A 257 -1.45 -0.09 -1.34
CA ASP A 257 -1.03 -1.49 -1.28
C ASP A 257 0.24 -1.60 -0.43
N PHE A 258 0.40 -2.71 0.29
CA PHE A 258 1.55 -2.89 1.17
C PHE A 258 2.73 -3.57 0.46
N PHE A 259 3.93 -3.10 0.77
CA PHE A 259 5.19 -3.67 0.32
C PHE A 259 5.94 -4.24 1.52
N TYR A 260 6.57 -5.40 1.33
CA TYR A 260 7.27 -6.14 2.37
C TYR A 260 8.63 -6.61 1.88
N PHE A 261 9.69 -6.21 2.56
CA PHE A 261 11.07 -6.57 2.23
C PHE A 261 11.70 -7.38 3.37
N ASP A 262 12.00 -8.65 3.10
CA ASP A 262 12.91 -9.43 3.94
C ASP A 262 14.35 -9.04 3.59
N VAL A 263 14.86 -8.01 4.26
CA VAL A 263 16.19 -7.43 4.00
C VAL A 263 17.31 -8.46 4.10
N ALA A 264 17.16 -9.48 4.97
CA ALA A 264 18.16 -10.53 5.10
C ALA A 264 18.33 -11.35 3.81
N LYS A 265 17.28 -11.48 2.98
CA LYS A 265 17.35 -12.17 1.68
C LYS A 265 18.02 -11.35 0.58
N LEU A 266 18.24 -10.05 0.81
CA LEU A 266 18.87 -9.14 -0.14
C LEU A 266 20.39 -9.06 0.06
N LEU A 267 20.90 -9.61 1.17
CA LEU A 267 22.32 -9.63 1.47
C LEU A 267 23.05 -10.64 0.58
N ASN A 268 24.25 -10.29 0.15
CA ASN A 268 25.18 -11.18 -0.54
C ASN A 268 26.54 -11.19 0.17
N ALA A 269 27.47 -12.04 -0.30
CA ALA A 269 28.79 -12.20 0.31
C ALA A 269 29.63 -10.91 0.39
N GLU A 270 29.34 -9.92 -0.45
CA GLU A 270 30.05 -8.63 -0.50
C GLU A 270 29.38 -7.56 0.36
N THR A 271 28.19 -7.84 0.91
CA THR A 271 27.39 -6.86 1.64
C THR A 271 27.95 -6.64 3.04
N LYS A 272 28.35 -5.40 3.34
CA LYS A 272 28.85 -4.99 4.66
C LYS A 272 27.77 -4.47 5.62
N PHE A 273 26.55 -4.26 5.13
CA PHE A 273 25.43 -3.74 5.89
C PHE A 273 25.05 -4.65 7.06
N GLU A 274 24.95 -4.07 8.26
CA GLU A 274 24.61 -4.78 9.49
C GLU A 274 23.10 -4.76 9.79
N LEU A 275 22.44 -5.92 9.70
CA LEU A 275 20.99 -6.05 9.99
C LEU A 275 20.59 -5.55 11.37
N ASN A 276 21.48 -5.63 12.36
CA ASN A 276 21.18 -5.26 13.74
C ASN A 276 21.40 -3.78 14.04
N ASN A 277 21.72 -2.97 13.03
CA ASN A 277 22.23 -1.62 13.23
C ASN A 277 21.63 -0.61 12.22
N LEU A 278 20.39 -0.82 11.76
CA LEU A 278 19.71 0.07 10.81
C LEU A 278 19.61 1.48 11.38
N LYS A 279 20.05 2.48 10.63
CA LYS A 279 20.11 3.89 11.06
C LYS A 279 19.35 4.85 10.15
N GLU A 280 19.27 4.56 8.85
CA GLU A 280 18.55 5.38 7.87
C GLU A 280 17.76 4.51 6.89
N ILE A 281 16.56 4.96 6.51
CA ILE A 281 15.77 4.43 5.41
C ILE A 281 15.53 5.56 4.42
N LYS A 282 16.03 5.42 3.20
CA LYS A 282 16.00 6.46 2.17
C LYS A 282 15.36 5.96 0.89
N PHE A 283 14.43 6.73 0.33
CA PHE A 283 13.87 6.52 -1.00
C PHE A 283 14.50 7.52 -1.96
N ILE A 284 15.13 7.02 -3.03
CA ILE A 284 15.81 7.83 -4.05
C ILE A 284 15.04 7.69 -5.35
N PHE A 285 14.46 8.80 -5.82
CA PHE A 285 13.63 8.86 -7.01
C PHE A 285 14.48 9.00 -8.28
N ASN A 286 15.16 7.92 -8.65
CA ASN A 286 16.15 7.86 -9.74
C ASN A 286 15.83 6.83 -10.84
N LYS A 287 14.73 6.09 -10.75
CA LYS A 287 14.35 5.06 -11.76
C LYS A 287 13.27 5.59 -12.69
N THR A 288 12.12 5.98 -12.15
CA THR A 288 11.09 6.68 -12.93
C THR A 288 11.41 8.17 -13.02
N ARG A 289 11.34 8.74 -14.24
CA ARG A 289 11.71 10.13 -14.56
C ARG A 289 10.92 11.16 -13.73
N SER A 290 9.61 10.98 -13.66
CA SER A 290 8.72 11.81 -12.86
C SER A 290 7.63 10.94 -12.29
N GLY A 291 7.21 11.22 -11.07
CA GLY A 291 6.18 10.44 -10.39
C GLY A 291 5.57 11.20 -9.24
N ASP A 292 4.42 10.71 -8.80
CA ASP A 292 3.77 11.10 -7.56
C ASP A 292 3.41 9.82 -6.82
N ILE A 293 3.80 9.71 -5.56
CA ILE A 293 3.46 8.59 -4.70
C ILE A 293 2.92 9.10 -3.37
N ILE A 294 2.13 8.25 -2.73
CA ILE A 294 1.62 8.43 -1.38
C ILE A 294 2.24 7.32 -0.55
N VAL A 295 2.95 7.67 0.53
CA VAL A 295 3.59 6.71 1.44
C VAL A 295 2.90 6.79 2.80
N ASP A 296 2.60 5.63 3.38
CA ASP A 296 2.00 5.49 4.71
C ASP A 296 2.59 4.24 5.43
N ASP A 297 2.36 4.13 6.74
CA ASP A 297 2.65 2.96 7.57
C ASP A 297 4.08 2.38 7.46
N LEU A 298 5.10 3.23 7.38
CA LEU A 298 6.49 2.76 7.41
C LEU A 298 6.77 2.08 8.75
N SER A 299 7.12 0.81 8.72
CA SER A 299 7.13 -0.05 9.89
C SER A 299 8.10 -1.23 9.76
N LEU A 300 8.48 -1.81 10.90
CA LEU A 300 9.11 -3.12 10.97
C LEU A 300 8.13 -4.13 11.53
N ILE A 301 7.94 -5.24 10.83
CA ILE A 301 7.04 -6.33 11.27
C ILE A 301 7.83 -7.62 11.47
N ASP A 302 7.36 -8.48 12.36
CA ASP A 302 7.94 -9.82 12.50
C ASP A 302 7.66 -10.65 11.23
N LYS A 303 8.60 -11.52 10.85
CA LYS A 303 8.41 -12.44 9.73
C LYS A 303 7.19 -13.34 9.98
N PRO A 304 6.31 -13.52 8.98
CA PRO A 304 5.02 -14.17 9.17
C PRO A 304 5.09 -15.64 9.56
#